data_AF-A0A9D5IIT4-F1
#
_entry.id   AF-A0A9D5IIT4-F1
#
_cell.length_a   1.000
_cell.length_b   1.000
_cell.length_c   1.000
_cell.angle_alpha   90.00
_cell.angle_beta   90.00
_cell.angle_gamma   90.00
#
_symmetry.space_group_name_H-M   'P 1'
#
loop_
_entity.id
_entity.type
_entity.pdbx_description
1 polymer ?
#
loop_
_entity_poly.entity_id
_entity_poly.type
_entity_poly.pdbx_seq_one_letter_code
_entity_poly.pdbx_strand_id
1 'polypeptide(L)'
;MDGCSGPRRARERAPAQRRSRPPTRHPQPMNAGRTPSPAPHWVTLMALIAGVLGVHLVLLVGELPGLSRAAPHAAPIALPAPVPPADSGVSPATSTSPPVAMTRVSTVRWIVPAAPAPTQSTATPARPTPPARPPAPAPVAAVEPSAPRAEPVAHAPAQPPVVAESAPSAPSEPMPMERLAMTDTEAPESAASRSDGGDDESTSALPDEELLAAATSKKRTPATARAQPPALPPSSTRLDYAVTGRIKGIAYNAEGRLDWTQADGRYSARMEMKVFLLGSRVQTSTGRVGPGGLSPERFADKSRSEKAAHFDAEQNRIRFSNNAPEAVLLPGAQDRLSLFLQIAGLLQARPQAYASGQTIEMQVAGTGDADIWRFKVGDESTLALPAGEMRVRQLVRLPRKEFDSTVEMWLAPELQHLPVRLRVTQASGDVADQQLSRMP
;
A
#
# COMPACT_ATOMS: atom_id res chain seq x y z
N MET A 1 -73.51 6.83 56.58
CA MET A 1 -72.91 7.97 57.29
C MET A 1 -71.41 7.76 57.25
N ASP A 2 -70.74 8.68 56.55
CA ASP A 2 -69.34 9.13 56.69
C ASP A 2 -68.20 8.09 56.64
N GLY A 3 -67.07 8.29 55.96
CA GLY A 3 -66.48 9.46 55.33
C GLY A 3 -65.01 9.17 55.02
N CYS A 4 -64.50 9.80 53.98
CA CYS A 4 -63.25 9.56 53.25
C CYS A 4 -61.90 9.82 53.98
N SER A 5 -60.84 9.37 53.28
CA SER A 5 -59.52 10.01 53.08
C SER A 5 -58.35 9.62 53.98
N GLY A 6 -57.32 9.02 53.37
CA GLY A 6 -55.99 8.77 53.95
C GLY A 6 -54.99 9.93 53.77
N PRO A 7 -53.73 9.75 54.21
CA PRO A 7 -52.58 10.49 53.65
C PRO A 7 -51.39 9.57 53.33
N ARG A 8 -50.78 9.65 52.13
CA ARG A 8 -49.73 10.57 51.60
C ARG A 8 -48.28 10.19 51.95
N ARG A 9 -47.52 9.98 50.86
CA ARG A 9 -46.09 9.70 50.74
C ARG A 9 -45.20 10.77 51.38
N ALA A 10 -44.12 10.31 52.01
CA ALA A 10 -43.04 11.13 52.51
C ALA A 10 -42.22 11.77 51.37
N ARG A 11 -41.95 13.08 51.47
CA ARG A 11 -40.92 13.81 50.72
C ARG A 11 -39.97 14.46 51.71
N GLU A 12 -38.71 14.06 51.56
CA GLU A 12 -37.44 14.78 51.78
C GLU A 12 -37.53 16.29 52.04
N ARG A 13 -36.89 16.75 53.13
CA ARG A 13 -36.32 18.10 53.27
C ARG A 13 -35.03 18.07 54.09
N ALA A 14 -34.01 18.72 53.52
CA ALA A 14 -32.64 18.84 54.00
C ALA A 14 -32.47 19.78 55.22
N PRO A 15 -31.41 19.63 56.04
CA PRO A 15 -31.15 20.48 57.19
C PRO A 15 -30.37 21.76 56.85
N ALA A 16 -30.57 22.75 57.73
CA ALA A 16 -30.12 24.14 57.64
C ALA A 16 -28.59 24.34 57.70
N GLN A 17 -28.09 25.27 56.87
CA GLN A 17 -26.70 25.74 56.88
C GLN A 17 -26.39 26.64 58.08
N ARG A 18 -25.37 26.23 58.86
CA ARG A 18 -24.75 27.01 59.93
C ARG A 18 -23.73 27.97 59.32
N ARG A 19 -23.82 29.26 59.64
CA ARG A 19 -22.86 30.30 59.22
C ARG A 19 -21.53 30.12 59.95
N SER A 20 -20.44 29.96 59.20
CA SER A 20 -19.05 29.91 59.68
C SER A 20 -18.30 31.17 59.26
N ARG A 21 -17.53 31.75 60.19
CA ARG A 21 -16.75 33.00 60.07
C ARG A 21 -15.69 32.96 58.95
N PRO A 22 -15.29 34.11 58.37
CA PRO A 22 -14.24 34.16 57.35
C PRO A 22 -12.84 33.98 57.97
N PRO A 23 -11.90 33.30 57.29
CA PRO A 23 -10.52 33.22 57.74
C PRO A 23 -9.70 34.46 57.35
N THR A 24 -8.84 34.83 58.27
CA THR A 24 -7.83 35.90 58.25
C THR A 24 -6.87 35.77 57.07
N ARG A 25 -6.66 36.84 56.30
CA ARG A 25 -5.62 36.90 55.24
C ARG A 25 -4.24 37.02 55.86
N HIS A 26 -3.37 36.05 55.62
CA HIS A 26 -1.92 36.22 55.74
C HIS A 26 -1.38 36.97 54.51
N PRO A 27 -0.44 37.92 54.67
CA PRO A 27 0.18 38.62 53.54
C PRO A 27 1.14 37.68 52.79
N GLN A 28 0.99 37.58 51.47
CA GLN A 28 1.97 36.93 50.58
C GLN A 28 3.27 37.75 50.56
N PRO A 29 4.45 37.09 50.50
CA PRO A 29 5.70 37.79 50.24
C PRO A 29 5.71 38.34 48.80
N MET A 30 6.11 39.60 48.69
CA MET A 30 6.30 40.32 47.43
C MET A 30 7.29 39.56 46.54
N ASN A 31 6.84 39.23 45.33
CA ASN A 31 7.67 38.60 44.30
C ASN A 31 8.73 39.63 43.85
N ALA A 32 10.00 39.36 44.17
CA ALA A 32 11.12 40.17 43.73
C ALA A 32 11.14 40.22 42.19
N GLY A 33 11.42 41.42 41.66
CA GLY A 33 11.40 41.73 40.24
C GLY A 33 12.21 40.74 39.42
N ARG A 34 11.53 40.10 38.46
CA ARG A 34 12.16 39.30 37.42
C ARG A 34 12.81 40.29 36.44
N THR A 35 14.12 40.34 36.42
CA THR A 35 14.88 41.10 35.41
C THR A 35 14.57 40.55 34.01
N PRO A 36 14.32 41.39 33.00
CA PRO A 36 14.20 40.90 31.63
C PRO A 36 15.58 40.39 31.16
N SER A 37 15.68 39.11 30.86
CA SER A 37 16.84 38.53 30.17
C SER A 37 16.90 39.08 28.73
N PRO A 38 18.10 39.41 28.21
CA PRO A 38 18.23 39.97 26.88
C PRO A 38 17.95 38.90 25.81
N ALA A 39 16.99 39.17 24.93
CA ALA A 39 16.87 38.44 23.68
C ALA A 39 18.04 38.81 22.76
N PRO A 40 18.72 37.81 22.15
CA PRO A 40 18.88 37.87 20.70
C PRO A 40 18.93 36.45 20.09
N HIS A 41 17.79 35.94 19.64
CA HIS A 41 17.75 34.74 18.77
C HIS A 41 17.59 35.10 17.28
N TRP A 42 17.16 36.34 17.01
CA TRP A 42 16.95 36.84 15.65
C TRP A 42 18.28 37.06 14.90
N VAL A 43 19.30 37.57 15.58
CA VAL A 43 20.61 37.85 14.96
C VAL A 43 21.32 36.54 14.59
N THR A 44 21.22 35.51 15.43
CA THR A 44 21.74 34.17 15.16
C THR A 44 20.96 33.48 14.04
N LEU A 45 19.64 33.64 13.99
CA LEU A 45 18.82 33.14 12.88
C LEU A 45 19.16 33.82 11.55
N MET A 46 19.34 35.14 11.55
CA MET A 46 19.74 35.90 10.36
C MET A 46 21.15 35.55 9.90
N ALA A 47 22.08 35.32 10.83
CA ALA A 47 23.43 34.86 10.50
C ALA A 47 23.41 33.45 9.85
N LEU A 48 22.55 32.55 10.33
CA LEU A 48 22.38 31.22 9.73
C LEU A 48 21.76 31.28 8.33
N ILE A 49 20.71 32.10 8.15
CA ILE A 49 20.07 32.29 6.84
C ILE A 49 21.07 32.89 5.84
N ALA A 50 21.83 33.91 6.24
CA ALA A 50 22.87 34.52 5.41
C ALA A 50 24.00 33.53 5.08
N GLY A 51 24.40 32.68 6.02
CA GLY A 51 25.40 31.63 5.80
C GLY A 51 24.93 30.58 4.79
N VAL A 52 23.68 30.11 4.91
CA VAL A 52 23.11 29.13 3.96
C VAL A 52 22.94 29.72 2.57
N LEU A 53 22.50 30.98 2.46
CA LEU A 53 22.41 31.70 1.19
C LEU A 53 23.79 31.94 0.56
N GLY A 54 24.80 32.26 1.36
CA GLY A 54 26.18 32.41 0.90
C GLY A 54 26.77 31.11 0.35
N VAL A 55 26.53 29.98 1.03
CA VAL A 55 26.95 28.65 0.53
C VAL A 55 26.23 28.30 -0.78
N HIS A 56 24.93 28.57 -0.88
CA HIS A 56 24.19 28.35 -2.12
C HIS A 56 24.73 29.23 -3.26
N LEU A 57 25.06 30.50 -2.98
CA LEU A 57 25.62 31.40 -3.98
C LEU A 57 27.01 30.93 -4.47
N VAL A 58 27.88 30.47 -3.57
CA VAL A 58 29.21 29.92 -3.93
C VAL A 58 29.08 28.65 -4.76
N LEU A 59 28.13 27.76 -4.42
CA LEU A 59 27.86 26.55 -5.21
C LEU A 59 27.24 26.86 -6.58
N LEU A 60 26.49 27.96 -6.70
CA LEU A 60 25.85 28.36 -7.95
C LEU A 60 26.81 29.12 -8.89
N VAL A 61 27.77 29.86 -8.33
CA VAL A 61 28.73 30.67 -9.08
C VAL A 61 30.00 29.88 -9.43
N GLY A 62 30.30 28.77 -8.75
CA GLY A 62 31.33 27.82 -9.19
C GLY A 62 32.77 28.31 -9.10
N GLU A 63 33.05 29.38 -8.36
CA GLU A 63 34.40 29.94 -8.20
C GLU A 63 34.90 29.85 -6.76
N LEU A 64 35.85 28.94 -6.51
CA LEU A 64 36.81 29.09 -5.42
C LEU A 64 38.05 29.81 -5.98
N PRO A 65 38.41 31.00 -5.48
CA PRO A 65 39.65 31.65 -5.87
C PRO A 65 40.82 30.94 -5.18
N GLY A 66 41.74 30.39 -5.99
CA GLY A 66 43.09 30.08 -5.51
C GLY A 66 43.44 28.60 -5.32
N LEU A 67 43.34 27.80 -6.38
CA LEU A 67 44.24 26.65 -6.59
C LEU A 67 44.57 26.55 -8.08
N SER A 68 45.42 27.45 -8.58
CA SER A 68 46.09 27.28 -9.87
C SER A 68 47.04 26.08 -9.76
N ARG A 69 46.58 24.90 -10.18
CA ARG A 69 47.46 23.80 -10.54
C ARG A 69 47.80 23.96 -12.02
N ALA A 70 49.06 24.31 -12.28
CA ALA A 70 49.62 24.35 -13.63
C ALA A 70 49.35 23.03 -14.36
N ALA A 71 48.60 23.10 -15.46
CA ALA A 71 48.49 22.01 -16.42
C ALA A 71 49.77 21.98 -17.28
N PRO A 72 50.38 20.80 -17.52
CA PRO A 72 51.50 20.71 -18.44
C PRO A 72 51.01 20.93 -19.88
N HIS A 73 51.84 21.63 -20.66
CA HIS A 73 51.64 21.88 -22.09
C HIS A 73 51.29 20.59 -22.85
N ALA A 74 50.11 20.56 -23.47
CA ALA A 74 49.81 19.67 -24.58
C ALA A 74 50.28 20.33 -25.88
N ALA A 75 51.22 19.68 -26.58
CA ALA A 75 51.69 20.07 -27.90
C ALA A 75 50.54 20.00 -28.93
N PRO A 76 50.55 20.84 -29.99
CA PRO A 76 49.52 20.80 -31.03
C PRO A 76 49.65 19.53 -31.88
N ILE A 77 48.64 18.66 -31.81
CA ILE A 77 48.49 17.56 -32.77
C ILE A 77 47.87 18.14 -34.05
N ALA A 78 48.58 17.93 -35.16
CA ALA A 78 48.19 18.35 -36.49
C ALA A 78 46.89 17.66 -36.95
N LEU A 79 45.98 18.43 -37.53
CA LEU A 79 44.78 17.96 -38.21
C LEU A 79 45.16 17.20 -39.50
N PRO A 80 44.64 16.00 -39.77
CA PRO A 80 44.71 15.42 -41.10
C PRO A 80 43.74 16.12 -42.07
N ALA A 81 44.22 16.36 -43.28
CA ALA A 81 43.54 17.05 -44.38
C ALA A 81 42.26 16.32 -44.86
N PRO A 82 41.29 17.04 -45.48
CA PRO A 82 40.07 16.44 -46.01
C PRO A 82 40.34 15.62 -47.28
N VAL A 83 39.80 14.40 -47.31
CA VAL A 83 39.82 13.49 -48.47
C VAL A 83 38.69 13.90 -49.45
N PRO A 84 38.93 13.99 -50.77
CA PRO A 84 37.91 14.34 -51.75
C PRO A 84 36.90 13.19 -51.99
N PRO A 85 35.66 13.50 -52.43
CA PRO A 85 34.64 12.49 -52.68
C PRO A 85 34.93 11.71 -53.97
N ALA A 86 34.89 10.38 -53.88
CA ALA A 86 34.95 9.47 -55.02
C ALA A 86 33.53 9.02 -55.42
N ASP A 87 33.33 9.09 -56.73
CA ASP A 87 32.26 8.65 -57.63
C ASP A 87 31.00 7.93 -57.15
N SER A 88 29.91 8.46 -57.68
CA SER A 88 28.57 7.92 -57.81
C SER A 88 28.54 6.59 -58.58
N GLY A 89 28.38 5.48 -57.86
CA GLY A 89 27.95 4.20 -58.41
C GLY A 89 26.48 3.95 -58.11
N VAL A 90 25.60 4.27 -59.07
CA VAL A 90 24.18 3.93 -59.04
C VAL A 90 24.01 2.44 -59.37
N SER A 91 23.34 1.69 -58.50
CA SER A 91 22.68 0.42 -58.86
C SER A 91 21.37 0.30 -58.06
N PRO A 92 20.27 -0.11 -58.70
CA PRO A 92 18.94 -0.02 -58.11
C PRO A 92 18.68 -1.23 -57.19
N ALA A 93 18.47 -0.97 -55.91
CA ALA A 93 17.91 -1.95 -54.99
C ALA A 93 16.41 -1.69 -54.81
N THR A 94 15.65 -2.68 -55.26
CA THR A 94 14.20 -2.83 -55.22
C THR A 94 13.59 -2.43 -53.87
N SER A 95 12.69 -1.46 -53.88
CA SER A 95 11.79 -1.17 -52.76
C SER A 95 10.89 -2.38 -52.50
N THR A 96 11.15 -3.14 -51.44
CA THR A 96 10.18 -4.08 -50.86
C THR A 96 9.66 -3.48 -49.57
N SER A 97 8.44 -2.96 -49.61
CA SER A 97 7.67 -2.58 -48.43
C SER A 97 7.51 -3.79 -47.50
N PRO A 98 7.68 -3.66 -46.17
CA PRO A 98 7.34 -4.74 -45.25
C PRO A 98 5.81 -4.96 -45.25
N PRO A 99 5.33 -6.22 -45.20
CA PRO A 99 3.90 -6.48 -45.16
C PRO A 99 3.31 -6.00 -43.82
N VAL A 100 2.15 -5.35 -43.92
CA VAL A 100 1.31 -4.96 -42.79
C VAL A 100 1.00 -6.20 -41.94
N ALA A 101 1.48 -6.22 -40.70
CA ALA A 101 1.19 -7.27 -39.76
C ALA A 101 -0.31 -7.25 -39.42
N MET A 102 -1.06 -8.20 -39.98
CA MET A 102 -2.44 -8.45 -39.58
C MET A 102 -2.46 -8.98 -38.15
N THR A 103 -2.86 -8.14 -37.20
CA THR A 103 -3.16 -8.53 -35.82
C THR A 103 -4.32 -9.53 -35.83
N ARG A 104 -4.02 -10.84 -35.74
CA ARG A 104 -5.04 -11.83 -35.40
C ARG A 104 -5.34 -11.74 -33.90
N VAL A 105 -6.45 -11.09 -33.58
CA VAL A 105 -7.06 -11.17 -32.24
C VAL A 105 -7.57 -12.59 -32.04
N SER A 106 -6.81 -13.43 -31.34
CA SER A 106 -7.29 -14.74 -30.89
C SER A 106 -7.96 -14.55 -29.54
N THR A 107 -9.30 -14.60 -29.50
CA THR A 107 -10.06 -14.71 -28.25
C THR A 107 -10.10 -16.17 -27.84
N VAL A 108 -9.23 -16.57 -26.92
CA VAL A 108 -9.32 -17.89 -26.30
C VAL A 108 -10.51 -17.91 -25.33
N ARG A 109 -11.59 -18.58 -25.74
CA ARG A 109 -12.64 -19.04 -24.84
C ARG A 109 -12.16 -20.30 -24.14
N TRP A 110 -12.15 -20.29 -22.81
CA TRP A 110 -11.78 -21.44 -21.99
C TRP A 110 -12.79 -22.59 -22.19
N ILE A 111 -12.34 -23.69 -22.81
CA ILE A 111 -12.97 -25.00 -22.66
C ILE A 111 -12.23 -25.71 -21.52
N VAL A 112 -12.93 -25.94 -20.42
CA VAL A 112 -12.46 -26.80 -19.33
C VAL A 112 -12.67 -28.24 -19.79
N PRO A 113 -11.64 -29.11 -19.83
CA PRO A 113 -11.88 -30.54 -20.07
C PRO A 113 -12.73 -31.09 -18.92
N ALA A 114 -13.82 -31.77 -19.28
CA ALA A 114 -14.69 -32.44 -18.31
C ALA A 114 -13.87 -33.43 -17.49
N ALA A 115 -13.97 -33.34 -16.16
CA ALA A 115 -13.38 -34.31 -15.25
C ALA A 115 -13.89 -35.72 -15.61
N PRO A 116 -13.03 -36.75 -15.60
CA PRO A 116 -13.49 -38.12 -15.84
C PRO A 116 -14.54 -38.47 -14.79
N ALA A 117 -15.67 -39.02 -15.25
CA ALA A 117 -16.74 -39.48 -14.40
C ALA A 117 -16.18 -40.45 -13.35
N PRO A 118 -16.62 -40.36 -12.08
CA PRO A 118 -16.17 -41.30 -11.06
C PRO A 118 -16.58 -42.70 -11.47
N THR A 119 -15.59 -43.58 -11.65
CA THR A 119 -15.79 -45.01 -11.75
C THR A 119 -16.49 -45.48 -10.49
N GLN A 120 -17.65 -46.10 -10.68
CA GLN A 120 -18.39 -46.75 -9.61
C GLN A 120 -17.51 -47.89 -9.06
N SER A 121 -16.89 -47.66 -7.91
CA SER A 121 -16.20 -48.70 -7.17
C SER A 121 -17.25 -49.54 -6.46
N THR A 122 -17.33 -50.78 -6.91
CA THR A 122 -18.15 -51.87 -6.37
C THR A 122 -18.01 -52.00 -4.85
N ALA A 123 -19.17 -52.16 -4.21
CA ALA A 123 -19.31 -52.49 -2.80
C ALA A 123 -18.43 -53.67 -2.37
N THR A 124 -17.82 -53.56 -1.19
CA THR A 124 -17.17 -54.66 -0.46
C THR A 124 -17.56 -54.52 1.02
N PRO A 125 -17.83 -55.63 1.73
CA PRO A 125 -18.84 -55.68 2.79
C PRO A 125 -18.35 -55.24 4.16
N ALA A 126 -19.32 -54.98 5.02
CA ALA A 126 -19.19 -54.54 6.41
C ALA A 126 -18.20 -55.38 7.24
N ARG A 127 -17.37 -54.69 8.02
CA ARG A 127 -16.53 -55.24 9.09
C ARG A 127 -17.03 -54.68 10.44
N PRO A 128 -16.98 -55.47 11.55
CA PRO A 128 -17.84 -55.28 12.71
C PRO A 128 -17.47 -54.09 13.59
N THR A 129 -18.48 -53.62 14.30
CA THR A 129 -18.46 -52.60 15.35
C THR A 129 -17.44 -52.90 16.45
N PRO A 130 -16.60 -51.94 16.88
CA PRO A 130 -15.80 -52.07 18.08
C PRO A 130 -16.68 -51.99 19.34
N PRO A 131 -16.38 -52.74 20.42
CA PRO A 131 -17.14 -52.70 21.66
C PRO A 131 -17.00 -51.36 22.39
N ALA A 132 -18.07 -50.98 23.10
CA ALA A 132 -18.20 -49.75 23.86
C ALA A 132 -17.11 -49.60 24.93
N ARG A 133 -16.50 -48.42 24.97
CA ARG A 133 -15.56 -47.99 26.02
C ARG A 133 -16.34 -47.76 27.33
N PRO A 134 -15.90 -48.31 28.48
CA PRO A 134 -16.53 -48.04 29.77
C PRO A 134 -16.32 -46.58 30.21
N PRO A 135 -17.26 -46.01 30.99
CA PRO A 135 -17.25 -44.60 31.39
C PRO A 135 -16.12 -44.28 32.38
N ALA A 136 -15.51 -43.11 32.22
CA ALA A 136 -14.55 -42.54 33.16
C ALA A 136 -15.24 -42.16 34.50
N PRO A 137 -14.58 -42.35 35.65
CA PRO A 137 -15.14 -41.96 36.94
C PRO A 137 -15.13 -40.44 37.14
N ALA A 138 -16.19 -39.96 37.78
CA ALA A 138 -16.46 -38.57 38.15
C ALA A 138 -15.53 -38.05 39.28
N PRO A 139 -15.40 -36.72 39.47
CA PRO A 139 -14.41 -36.11 40.35
C PRO A 139 -14.83 -36.17 41.82
N VAL A 140 -13.88 -36.41 42.71
CA VAL A 140 -14.07 -36.31 44.18
C VAL A 140 -13.57 -34.94 44.64
N ALA A 141 -14.42 -34.25 45.40
CA ALA A 141 -14.14 -32.95 46.01
C ALA A 141 -13.34 -33.07 47.33
N ALA A 142 -12.43 -32.11 47.51
CA ALA A 142 -11.97 -31.43 48.73
C ALA A 142 -11.65 -32.22 50.01
N VAL A 143 -10.39 -32.10 50.48
CA VAL A 143 -10.06 -31.80 51.89
C VAL A 143 -8.75 -30.99 51.95
N GLU A 144 -8.80 -29.82 52.59
CA GLU A 144 -7.67 -29.02 53.05
C GLU A 144 -7.17 -29.54 54.42
N PRO A 145 -5.86 -29.55 54.70
CA PRO A 145 -5.45 -29.09 56.02
C PRO A 145 -4.19 -28.21 56.03
N SER A 146 -4.16 -27.42 57.10
CA SER A 146 -3.32 -26.26 57.41
C SER A 146 -1.81 -26.50 57.57
N ALA A 147 -1.09 -25.37 57.51
CA ALA A 147 0.35 -25.14 57.65
C ALA A 147 1.06 -25.83 58.83
N PRO A 148 2.40 -25.86 58.78
CA PRO A 148 3.15 -25.21 59.86
C PRO A 148 4.17 -24.16 59.38
N ARG A 149 4.19 -23.05 60.10
CA ARG A 149 5.20 -22.00 60.09
C ARG A 149 6.38 -22.41 60.97
N ALA A 150 7.60 -22.25 60.48
CA ALA A 150 8.77 -21.89 61.29
C ALA A 150 9.80 -21.14 60.43
N GLU A 151 10.50 -20.23 61.08
CA GLU A 151 11.13 -19.00 60.58
C GLU A 151 12.67 -19.18 60.41
N PRO A 152 13.50 -18.14 60.14
CA PRO A 152 14.43 -18.14 59.01
C PRO A 152 15.93 -18.12 59.40
N VAL A 153 16.82 -18.43 58.45
CA VAL A 153 18.24 -18.03 58.52
C VAL A 153 18.70 -17.47 57.17
N ALA A 154 19.43 -16.36 57.28
CA ALA A 154 19.81 -15.43 56.22
C ALA A 154 20.94 -15.91 55.28
N HIS A 155 20.86 -15.50 54.01
CA HIS A 155 21.99 -14.96 53.26
C HIS A 155 21.53 -14.12 52.06
N ALA A 156 22.08 -12.91 51.95
CA ALA A 156 21.90 -11.96 50.84
C ALA A 156 22.77 -12.34 49.62
N PRO A 157 22.52 -11.78 48.41
CA PRO A 157 23.18 -10.51 48.08
C PRO A 157 22.36 -9.50 47.23
N ALA A 158 22.96 -8.31 47.16
CA ALA A 158 22.61 -6.99 46.63
C ALA A 158 21.89 -6.84 45.26
N GLN A 159 21.08 -5.77 45.16
CA GLN A 159 20.50 -5.19 43.95
C GLN A 159 21.23 -3.88 43.54
N PRO A 160 21.19 -3.48 42.25
CA PRO A 160 21.28 -2.07 41.82
C PRO A 160 19.92 -1.48 41.36
N PRO A 161 19.77 -0.15 41.30
CA PRO A 161 18.49 0.53 41.55
C PRO A 161 17.67 0.91 40.30
N VAL A 162 16.37 1.04 40.56
CA VAL A 162 15.31 1.63 39.74
C VAL A 162 15.50 3.14 39.58
N VAL A 163 15.36 3.64 38.35
CA VAL A 163 15.24 5.08 38.03
C VAL A 163 13.81 5.34 37.55
N ALA A 164 13.27 6.44 38.06
CA ALA A 164 11.88 6.84 38.06
C ALA A 164 11.27 7.14 36.70
N GLU A 165 9.99 6.80 36.61
CA GLU A 165 9.02 7.17 35.58
C GLU A 165 8.66 8.66 35.70
N SER A 166 8.54 9.34 34.57
CA SER A 166 7.99 10.70 34.47
C SER A 166 7.26 10.88 33.15
N ALA A 167 5.97 11.20 33.26
CA ALA A 167 5.11 11.76 32.21
C ALA A 167 4.11 12.73 32.91
N PRO A 168 3.41 13.65 32.22
CA PRO A 168 3.59 14.18 30.86
C PRO A 168 3.66 15.73 30.82
N SER A 169 4.15 16.31 29.70
CA SER A 169 3.94 17.74 29.38
C SER A 169 3.08 17.88 28.13
N ALA A 170 2.10 18.78 28.22
CA ALA A 170 1.09 19.11 27.21
C ALA A 170 1.69 19.72 25.92
N PRO A 171 0.94 19.72 24.80
CA PRO A 171 1.48 19.99 23.46
C PRO A 171 1.62 21.49 23.17
N SER A 172 2.74 21.87 22.56
CA SER A 172 2.90 23.16 21.91
C SER A 172 2.27 23.12 20.51
N GLU A 173 1.40 24.08 20.21
CA GLU A 173 0.84 24.32 18.88
C GLU A 173 1.95 24.61 17.85
N PRO A 174 1.93 23.98 16.66
CA PRO A 174 2.74 24.43 15.54
C PRO A 174 1.96 25.40 14.62
N MET A 175 2.65 26.45 14.20
CA MET A 175 2.20 27.40 13.18
C MET A 175 1.89 26.73 11.82
N PRO A 176 1.05 27.34 10.96
CA PRO A 176 0.59 26.73 9.72
C PRO A 176 1.68 26.79 8.65
N MET A 177 2.06 25.64 8.10
CA MET A 177 2.70 25.58 6.78
C MET A 177 1.69 25.04 5.76
N GLU A 178 1.47 25.83 4.73
CA GLU A 178 0.48 25.63 3.68
C GLU A 178 0.65 24.33 2.89
N ARG A 179 -0.47 23.60 2.82
CA ARG A 179 -0.99 22.70 1.78
C ARG A 179 0.02 21.99 0.86
N LEU A 180 0.26 20.71 1.17
CA LEU A 180 0.22 19.66 0.16
C LEU A 180 -1.06 18.84 0.39
N ALA A 181 -2.19 19.48 0.15
CA ALA A 181 -3.49 18.81 0.14
C ALA A 181 -3.70 18.19 -1.25
N MET A 182 -3.89 16.87 -1.30
CA MET A 182 -4.67 16.24 -2.36
C MET A 182 -6.12 16.30 -1.88
N THR A 183 -6.86 17.29 -2.38
CA THR A 183 -8.31 17.38 -2.23
C THR A 183 -8.99 16.61 -3.35
N ASP A 184 -10.05 15.91 -2.94
CA ASP A 184 -11.07 15.30 -3.78
C ASP A 184 -11.61 16.28 -4.83
N THR A 185 -11.94 15.75 -6.00
CA THR A 185 -12.90 16.39 -6.91
C THR A 185 -14.25 15.76 -6.65
N GLU A 186 -15.12 16.59 -6.10
CA GLU A 186 -16.55 16.38 -5.91
C GLU A 186 -17.25 16.32 -7.27
N ALA A 187 -18.19 15.38 -7.41
CA ALA A 187 -19.15 15.34 -8.49
C ALA A 187 -20.12 16.53 -8.37
N PRO A 188 -20.51 17.20 -9.46
CA PRO A 188 -21.69 18.05 -9.42
C PRO A 188 -22.91 17.23 -9.81
N GLU A 189 -23.81 17.03 -8.85
CA GLU A 189 -25.23 16.88 -9.11
C GLU A 189 -25.79 18.31 -9.27
N SER A 190 -26.38 18.63 -10.43
CA SER A 190 -27.23 19.81 -10.57
C SER A 190 -28.43 19.45 -11.42
N ALA A 191 -29.59 19.46 -10.77
CA ALA A 191 -30.89 19.28 -11.38
C ALA A 191 -31.51 20.64 -11.78
N ALA A 192 -32.16 20.61 -12.95
CA ALA A 192 -33.31 21.40 -13.39
C ALA A 192 -33.17 22.93 -13.62
N SER A 193 -33.35 23.33 -14.88
CA SER A 193 -34.48 24.18 -15.29
C SER A 193 -34.78 24.06 -16.79
N ARG A 194 -36.08 24.02 -17.09
CA ARG A 194 -36.71 23.94 -18.40
C ARG A 194 -37.02 25.34 -18.94
N SER A 195 -36.93 25.50 -20.26
CA SER A 195 -37.80 26.29 -21.17
C SER A 195 -37.02 26.56 -22.47
N ASP A 196 -37.55 26.65 -23.68
CA ASP A 196 -38.76 26.23 -24.41
C ASP A 196 -38.57 26.76 -25.86
N GLY A 197 -39.24 26.15 -26.85
CA GLY A 197 -39.38 26.58 -28.26
C GLY A 197 -38.26 26.11 -29.19
N GLY A 198 -38.47 25.25 -30.20
CA GLY A 198 -39.50 25.20 -31.26
C GLY A 198 -38.74 25.39 -32.59
N ASP A 199 -38.96 24.76 -33.74
CA ASP A 199 -39.89 23.76 -34.26
C ASP A 199 -39.21 23.11 -35.50
N ASP A 200 -39.92 22.15 -36.11
CA ASP A 200 -39.82 21.63 -37.48
C ASP A 200 -39.06 20.32 -37.80
N GLU A 201 -39.86 19.26 -37.80
CA GLU A 201 -40.22 18.43 -38.99
C GLU A 201 -39.13 17.60 -39.70
N SER A 202 -39.20 16.26 -39.58
CA SER A 202 -39.91 15.41 -40.55
C SER A 202 -39.62 13.90 -40.35
N THR A 203 -40.71 13.15 -40.12
CA THR A 203 -41.09 11.84 -40.70
C THR A 203 -40.10 10.65 -40.72
N SER A 204 -40.40 9.58 -39.96
CA SER A 204 -40.97 8.31 -40.48
C SER A 204 -41.06 7.22 -39.40
N ALA A 205 -42.18 6.49 -39.34
CA ALA A 205 -42.57 5.45 -38.36
C ALA A 205 -42.13 4.03 -38.81
N LEU A 206 -41.74 3.07 -37.95
CA LEU A 206 -42.50 2.05 -37.18
C LEU A 206 -41.47 0.98 -36.65
N PRO A 207 -41.80 -0.04 -35.82
CA PRO A 207 -41.91 -0.04 -34.35
C PRO A 207 -40.99 -1.08 -33.64
N ASP A 208 -40.17 -0.66 -32.66
CA ASP A 208 -39.29 -1.54 -31.85
C ASP A 208 -39.98 -2.21 -30.63
N GLU A 209 -41.24 -2.63 -30.78
CA GLU A 209 -41.99 -3.38 -29.74
C GLU A 209 -41.60 -4.88 -29.68
N GLU A 210 -40.60 -5.31 -30.45
CA GLU A 210 -40.04 -6.69 -30.38
C GLU A 210 -38.70 -6.75 -29.63
N LEU A 211 -38.16 -5.61 -29.17
CA LEU A 211 -36.92 -5.54 -28.36
C LEU A 211 -37.17 -5.38 -26.85
N LEU A 212 -38.43 -5.37 -26.41
CA LEU A 212 -38.81 -5.24 -24.98
C LEU A 212 -39.31 -6.55 -24.34
N ALA A 213 -39.39 -7.65 -25.09
CA ALA A 213 -39.83 -8.96 -24.57
C ALA A 213 -38.70 -9.95 -24.22
N ALA A 214 -37.43 -9.62 -24.48
CA ALA A 214 -36.27 -10.50 -24.21
C ALA A 214 -35.59 -10.26 -22.85
N ALA A 215 -36.13 -9.37 -22.00
CA ALA A 215 -35.56 -9.03 -20.68
C ALA A 215 -36.08 -9.90 -19.52
N THR A 216 -36.66 -11.07 -19.79
CA THR A 216 -37.11 -11.99 -18.75
C THR A 216 -35.98 -12.95 -18.32
N SER A 217 -35.39 -12.61 -17.17
CA SER A 217 -34.81 -13.54 -16.18
C SER A 217 -34.10 -14.78 -16.72
N LYS A 218 -32.87 -14.58 -17.24
CA LYS A 218 -31.87 -15.66 -17.18
C LYS A 218 -31.41 -15.77 -15.73
N LYS A 219 -32.07 -16.66 -14.98
CA LYS A 219 -31.67 -17.14 -13.65
C LYS A 219 -30.15 -17.36 -13.67
N ARG A 220 -29.39 -16.44 -13.07
CA ARG A 220 -27.96 -16.59 -12.84
C ARG A 220 -27.82 -17.79 -11.90
N THR A 221 -27.42 -18.92 -12.45
CA THR A 221 -26.90 -20.05 -11.67
C THR A 221 -25.83 -19.50 -10.73
N PRO A 222 -25.81 -19.88 -9.44
CA PRO A 222 -24.80 -19.40 -8.52
C PRO A 222 -23.44 -19.75 -9.11
N ALA A 223 -22.58 -18.74 -9.27
CA ALA A 223 -21.20 -18.93 -9.65
C ALA A 223 -20.60 -19.88 -8.60
N THR A 224 -20.38 -21.13 -8.98
CA THR A 224 -19.59 -22.07 -8.21
C THR A 224 -18.29 -21.34 -7.90
N ALA A 225 -17.97 -21.18 -6.61
CA ALA A 225 -16.78 -20.47 -6.16
C ALA A 225 -15.57 -21.02 -6.92
N ARG A 226 -15.09 -20.26 -7.92
CA ARG A 226 -13.93 -20.68 -8.70
C ARG A 226 -12.76 -20.75 -7.73
N ALA A 227 -12.17 -21.93 -7.60
CA ALA A 227 -10.97 -22.12 -6.81
C ALA A 227 -9.90 -21.14 -7.32
N GLN A 228 -9.24 -20.44 -6.39
CA GLN A 228 -8.17 -19.54 -6.75
C GLN A 228 -7.01 -20.34 -7.37
N PRO A 229 -6.34 -19.78 -8.39
CA PRO A 229 -5.13 -20.37 -8.91
C PRO A 229 -4.11 -20.64 -7.79
N PRO A 230 -3.38 -21.76 -7.80
CA PRO A 230 -2.29 -21.95 -6.85
C PRO A 230 -1.20 -20.91 -7.09
N ALA A 231 -0.59 -20.46 -5.99
CA ALA A 231 0.52 -19.53 -5.96
C ALA A 231 1.54 -19.95 -4.89
N LEU A 232 2.82 -19.75 -5.18
CA LEU A 232 3.94 -20.06 -4.28
C LEU A 232 4.76 -18.78 -4.07
N PRO A 233 4.39 -17.91 -3.11
CA PRO A 233 5.10 -16.66 -2.85
C PRO A 233 6.60 -16.88 -2.59
N PRO A 234 7.46 -15.92 -2.98
CA PRO A 234 8.90 -16.06 -2.85
C PRO A 234 9.34 -16.20 -1.39
N SER A 235 10.50 -16.81 -1.18
CA SER A 235 11.11 -16.94 0.15
C SER A 235 11.32 -15.57 0.82
N SER A 236 11.26 -15.52 2.15
CA SER A 236 11.54 -14.30 2.93
C SER A 236 12.88 -13.68 2.50
N THR A 237 12.90 -12.37 2.25
CA THR A 237 14.07 -11.66 1.72
C THR A 237 13.99 -10.16 1.96
N ARG A 238 15.08 -9.46 1.68
CA ARG A 238 15.16 -8.00 1.64
C ARG A 238 15.66 -7.55 0.28
N LEU A 239 14.94 -6.63 -0.36
CA LEU A 239 15.36 -5.98 -1.61
C LEU A 239 15.67 -4.51 -1.34
N ASP A 240 16.86 -4.05 -1.68
CA ASP A 240 17.19 -2.63 -1.68
C ASP A 240 17.11 -2.08 -3.11
N TYR A 241 16.62 -0.86 -3.26
CA TYR A 241 16.39 -0.22 -4.55
C TYR A 241 17.06 1.15 -4.61
N ALA A 242 17.63 1.45 -5.78
CA ALA A 242 17.88 2.82 -6.20
C ALA A 242 16.59 3.36 -6.82
N VAL A 243 16.11 4.50 -6.32
CA VAL A 243 14.84 5.09 -6.78
C VAL A 243 15.12 6.41 -7.45
N THR A 244 14.57 6.57 -8.65
CA THR A 244 14.52 7.85 -9.37
C THR A 244 13.07 8.20 -9.65
N GLY A 245 12.75 9.48 -9.72
CA GLY A 245 11.38 9.87 -10.00
C GLY A 245 11.22 11.34 -10.34
N ARG A 246 9.96 11.72 -10.58
CA ARG A 246 9.55 13.11 -10.74
C ARG A 246 8.29 13.36 -9.94
N ILE A 247 8.23 14.47 -9.23
CA ILE A 247 7.01 14.95 -8.55
C ILE A 247 6.78 16.40 -8.99
N LYS A 248 5.60 16.69 -9.56
CA LYS A 248 5.26 18.03 -10.08
C LYS A 248 6.35 18.60 -11.00
N GLY A 249 6.93 17.74 -11.85
CA GLY A 249 8.01 18.10 -12.76
C GLY A 249 9.43 18.13 -12.17
N ILE A 250 9.58 18.07 -10.83
CA ILE A 250 10.89 18.11 -10.17
C ILE A 250 11.44 16.69 -10.04
N ALA A 251 12.63 16.45 -10.57
CA ALA A 251 13.32 15.17 -10.43
C ALA A 251 13.84 14.97 -9.01
N TYR A 252 13.78 13.73 -8.52
CA TYR A 252 14.34 13.35 -7.21
C TYR A 252 15.01 11.98 -7.29
N ASN A 253 15.93 11.75 -6.34
CA ASN A 253 16.51 10.45 -6.05
C ASN A 253 16.11 10.03 -4.64
N ALA A 254 15.92 8.72 -4.44
CA ALA A 254 15.57 8.13 -3.15
C ALA A 254 16.21 6.75 -3.01
N GLU A 255 16.22 6.25 -1.79
CA GLU A 255 16.51 4.85 -1.51
C GLU A 255 15.20 4.12 -1.22
N GLY A 256 15.06 2.90 -1.75
CA GLY A 256 13.93 2.02 -1.50
C GLY A 256 14.37 0.77 -0.75
N ARG A 257 13.52 0.23 0.12
CA ARG A 257 13.73 -1.09 0.74
C ARG A 257 12.41 -1.83 0.88
N LEU A 258 12.36 -3.05 0.34
CA LEU A 258 11.31 -4.02 0.60
C LEU A 258 11.82 -5.04 1.61
N ASP A 259 11.22 -5.06 2.79
CA ASP A 259 11.34 -6.16 3.76
C ASP A 259 10.16 -7.11 3.55
N TRP A 260 10.45 -8.36 3.15
CA TRP A 260 9.45 -9.41 2.93
C TRP A 260 9.71 -10.59 3.85
N THR A 261 8.67 -10.99 4.59
CA THR A 261 8.74 -12.14 5.48
C THR A 261 7.48 -12.98 5.38
N GLN A 262 7.63 -14.29 5.39
CA GLN A 262 6.55 -15.26 5.59
C GLN A 262 6.99 -16.33 6.59
N ALA A 263 6.11 -16.64 7.54
CA ALA A 263 6.29 -17.66 8.57
C ALA A 263 4.92 -18.08 9.13
N ASP A 264 4.76 -19.35 9.50
CA ASP A 264 3.58 -19.87 10.19
C ASP A 264 2.24 -19.53 9.51
N GLY A 265 2.20 -19.61 8.17
CA GLY A 265 0.99 -19.30 7.39
C GLY A 265 0.62 -17.82 7.37
N ARG A 266 1.52 -16.92 7.78
CA ARG A 266 1.35 -15.47 7.78
C ARG A 266 2.47 -14.79 7.01
N TYR A 267 2.21 -13.56 6.57
CA TYR A 267 3.21 -12.73 5.93
C TYR A 267 3.20 -11.30 6.45
N SER A 268 4.34 -10.63 6.25
CA SER A 268 4.51 -9.18 6.38
C SER A 268 5.40 -8.66 5.25
N ALA A 269 4.93 -7.64 4.56
CA ALA A 269 5.66 -6.88 3.56
C ALA A 269 5.74 -5.41 4.01
N ARG A 270 6.93 -4.81 3.96
CA ARG A 270 7.14 -3.38 4.22
C ARG A 270 8.00 -2.78 3.12
N MET A 271 7.46 -1.82 2.38
CA MET A 271 8.21 -1.01 1.43
C MET A 271 8.44 0.38 2.00
N GLU A 272 9.70 0.78 2.16
CA GLU A 272 10.08 2.13 2.59
C GLU A 272 10.84 2.84 1.48
N MET A 273 10.37 4.03 1.11
CA MET A 273 11.03 4.95 0.19
C MET A 273 11.49 6.17 0.98
N LYS A 274 12.80 6.45 0.99
CA LYS A 274 13.40 7.54 1.75
C LYS A 274 14.07 8.53 0.82
N VAL A 275 13.59 9.78 0.84
CA VAL A 275 14.17 10.89 0.08
C VAL A 275 14.99 11.75 1.05
N PHE A 276 16.24 12.02 0.71
CA PHE A 276 17.13 12.85 1.53
C PHE A 276 16.49 14.23 1.79
N LEU A 277 16.42 14.65 3.07
CA LEU A 277 15.75 15.87 3.58
C LEU A 277 14.23 15.98 3.36
N LEU A 278 13.60 15.17 2.51
CA LEU A 278 12.17 15.25 2.19
C LEU A 278 11.32 14.23 2.98
N GLY A 279 11.95 13.34 3.74
CA GLY A 279 11.29 12.36 4.61
C GLY A 279 11.15 10.98 3.97
N SER A 280 10.22 10.18 4.48
CA SER A 280 9.96 8.84 3.96
C SER A 280 8.47 8.57 3.74
N ARG A 281 8.19 7.63 2.83
CA ARG A 281 6.89 6.99 2.65
C ARG A 281 7.07 5.50 2.91
N VAL A 282 6.18 4.93 3.71
CA VAL A 282 6.20 3.52 4.11
C VAL A 282 4.86 2.90 3.76
N GLN A 283 4.90 1.87 2.94
CA GLN A 283 3.76 0.98 2.72
C GLN A 283 3.97 -0.31 3.50
N THR A 284 2.91 -0.82 4.11
CA THR A 284 2.90 -2.11 4.82
C THR A 284 1.72 -2.94 4.39
N SER A 285 1.93 -4.24 4.23
CA SER A 285 0.88 -5.23 3.97
C SER A 285 1.11 -6.43 4.88
N THR A 286 0.07 -6.88 5.56
CA THR A 286 0.10 -8.06 6.43
C THR A 286 -1.11 -8.92 6.19
N GLY A 287 -0.95 -10.23 6.28
CA GLY A 287 -2.06 -11.16 6.13
C GLY A 287 -1.65 -12.61 6.25
N ARG A 288 -2.42 -13.48 5.58
CA ARG A 288 -2.22 -14.93 5.59
C ARG A 288 -1.61 -15.41 4.27
N VAL A 289 -0.93 -16.55 4.34
CA VAL A 289 -0.45 -17.32 3.19
C VAL A 289 -1.23 -18.62 3.14
N GLY A 290 -1.82 -18.93 2.00
CA GLY A 290 -2.59 -20.15 1.77
C GLY A 290 -2.34 -20.75 0.38
N PRO A 291 -3.10 -21.78 -0.02
CA PRO A 291 -2.90 -22.47 -1.30
C PRO A 291 -3.01 -21.56 -2.53
N GLY A 292 -3.86 -20.53 -2.45
CA GLY A 292 -4.01 -19.50 -3.49
C GLY A 292 -3.00 -18.35 -3.39
N GLY A 293 -2.04 -18.41 -2.48
CA GLY A 293 -1.06 -17.35 -2.20
C GLY A 293 -1.47 -16.44 -1.05
N LEU A 294 -1.27 -15.14 -1.25
CA LEU A 294 -1.45 -14.11 -0.24
C LEU A 294 -2.92 -13.72 -0.08
N SER A 295 -3.35 -13.59 1.17
CA SER A 295 -4.65 -13.04 1.55
C SER A 295 -4.41 -11.88 2.52
N PRO A 296 -4.38 -10.62 2.04
CA PRO A 296 -4.20 -9.47 2.90
C PRO A 296 -5.28 -9.37 3.97
N GLU A 297 -4.89 -8.90 5.14
CA GLU A 297 -5.78 -8.53 6.25
C GLU A 297 -5.73 -7.00 6.47
N ARG A 298 -4.56 -6.39 6.26
CA ARG A 298 -4.36 -4.94 6.39
C ARG A 298 -3.30 -4.44 5.41
N PHE A 299 -3.61 -3.33 4.76
CA PHE A 299 -2.68 -2.51 4.00
C PHE A 299 -2.62 -1.10 4.60
N ALA A 300 -1.45 -0.52 4.75
CA ALA A 300 -1.30 0.88 5.17
C ALA A 300 -0.22 1.61 4.38
N ASP A 301 -0.46 2.89 4.14
CA ASP A 301 0.43 3.81 3.46
C ASP A 301 0.63 5.04 4.36
N LYS A 302 1.86 5.21 4.84
CA LYS A 302 2.25 6.24 5.78
C LYS A 302 3.27 7.17 5.12
N SER A 303 2.94 8.45 5.08
CA SER A 303 3.90 9.52 4.80
C SER A 303 3.88 10.49 5.96
N ARG A 304 3.23 11.65 5.82
CA ARG A 304 2.94 12.56 6.94
C ARG A 304 1.84 12.01 7.85
N SER A 305 0.82 11.41 7.26
CA SER A 305 -0.25 10.69 7.94
C SER A 305 -0.35 9.27 7.38
N GLU A 306 -0.99 8.39 8.14
CA GLU A 306 -1.25 7.01 7.75
C GLU A 306 -2.70 6.87 7.26
N LYS A 307 -2.87 6.22 6.11
CA LYS A 307 -4.17 5.73 5.62
C LYS A 307 -4.08 4.22 5.42
N ALA A 308 -5.17 3.51 5.64
CA ALA A 308 -5.19 2.05 5.60
C ALA A 308 -6.45 1.48 4.96
N ALA A 309 -6.32 0.26 4.45
CA ALA A 309 -7.43 -0.61 4.06
C ALA A 309 -7.41 -1.88 4.92
N HIS A 310 -8.58 -2.29 5.38
CA HIS A 310 -8.81 -3.49 6.19
C HIS A 310 -9.65 -4.48 5.38
N PHE A 311 -9.15 -5.70 5.25
CA PHE A 311 -9.78 -6.76 4.47
C PHE A 311 -10.52 -7.70 5.43
N ASP A 312 -11.83 -7.58 5.46
CA ASP A 312 -12.73 -8.35 6.31
C ASP A 312 -13.28 -9.55 5.52
N ALA A 313 -12.60 -10.69 5.66
CA ALA A 313 -12.97 -11.93 4.99
C ALA A 313 -14.28 -12.52 5.52
N GLU A 314 -14.60 -12.33 6.81
CA GLU A 314 -15.83 -12.85 7.41
C GLU A 314 -17.06 -12.15 6.86
N GLN A 315 -16.93 -10.84 6.64
CA GLN A 315 -18.03 -9.99 6.19
C GLN A 315 -17.93 -9.62 4.71
N ASN A 316 -16.99 -10.23 3.97
CA ASN A 316 -16.72 -10.04 2.54
C ASN A 316 -16.62 -8.56 2.12
N ARG A 317 -15.89 -7.75 2.89
CA ARG A 317 -15.71 -6.33 2.58
C ARG A 317 -14.31 -5.79 2.82
N ILE A 318 -14.01 -4.68 2.18
CA ILE A 318 -12.80 -3.88 2.36
C ILE A 318 -13.22 -2.52 2.94
N ARG A 319 -12.65 -2.16 4.09
CA ARG A 319 -12.94 -0.90 4.78
C ARG A 319 -11.74 0.02 4.71
N PHE A 320 -11.98 1.32 4.54
CA PHE A 320 -10.90 2.30 4.44
C PHE A 320 -10.87 3.23 5.65
N SER A 321 -9.67 3.52 6.16
CA SER A 321 -9.49 4.37 7.35
C SER A 321 -9.77 5.86 7.07
N ASN A 322 -9.88 6.24 5.80
CA ASN A 322 -10.20 7.61 5.37
C ASN A 322 -11.71 7.81 5.17
N ASN A 323 -12.56 6.88 5.62
CA ASN A 323 -14.02 6.89 5.43
C ASN A 323 -14.48 6.91 3.96
N ALA A 324 -13.64 6.46 3.02
CA ALA A 324 -14.10 6.17 1.66
C ALA A 324 -15.16 5.05 1.68
N PRO A 325 -16.06 4.99 0.68
CA PRO A 325 -17.06 3.93 0.59
C PRO A 325 -16.42 2.53 0.69
N GLU A 326 -17.02 1.65 1.51
CA GLU A 326 -16.56 0.27 1.61
C GLU A 326 -16.71 -0.45 0.25
N ALA A 327 -15.79 -1.35 -0.05
CA ALA A 327 -15.83 -2.17 -1.26
C ALA A 327 -16.14 -3.63 -0.93
N VAL A 328 -16.75 -4.35 -1.87
CA VAL A 328 -16.91 -5.80 -1.76
C VAL A 328 -15.53 -6.47 -1.88
N LEU A 329 -15.21 -7.38 -0.97
CA LEU A 329 -13.99 -8.19 -1.03
C LEU A 329 -14.17 -9.35 -2.00
N LEU A 330 -13.44 -9.34 -3.10
CA LEU A 330 -13.47 -10.42 -4.08
C LEU A 330 -12.43 -11.50 -3.76
N PRO A 331 -12.71 -12.77 -4.09
CA PRO A 331 -11.74 -13.85 -3.94
C PRO A 331 -10.40 -13.55 -4.65
N GLY A 332 -9.29 -13.66 -3.91
CA GLY A 332 -7.95 -13.38 -4.42
C GLY A 332 -7.55 -11.91 -4.44
N ALA A 333 -8.37 -11.00 -3.89
CA ALA A 333 -8.05 -9.58 -3.78
C ALA A 333 -6.69 -9.34 -3.09
N GLN A 334 -5.95 -8.39 -3.62
CA GLN A 334 -4.65 -7.96 -3.10
C GLN A 334 -4.70 -6.48 -2.71
N ASP A 335 -3.67 -6.02 -2.02
CA ASP A 335 -3.38 -4.59 -1.89
C ASP A 335 -2.23 -4.15 -2.81
N ARG A 336 -1.98 -2.85 -2.90
CA ARG A 336 -0.96 -2.26 -3.80
C ARG A 336 0.47 -2.74 -3.53
N LEU A 337 0.77 -3.32 -2.37
CA LEU A 337 2.08 -3.88 -2.05
C LEU A 337 2.12 -5.41 -2.20
N SER A 338 1.16 -6.14 -1.63
CA SER A 338 1.09 -7.61 -1.71
C SER A 338 0.92 -8.11 -3.15
N LEU A 339 0.30 -7.30 -4.02
CA LEU A 339 0.13 -7.59 -5.44
C LEU A 339 1.40 -8.11 -6.14
N PHE A 340 2.54 -7.45 -5.93
CA PHE A 340 3.79 -7.81 -6.62
C PHE A 340 4.27 -9.21 -6.22
N LEU A 341 4.14 -9.52 -4.94
CA LEU A 341 4.56 -10.79 -4.35
C LEU A 341 3.56 -11.91 -4.69
N GLN A 342 2.28 -11.59 -4.80
CA GLN A 342 1.26 -12.51 -5.27
C GLN A 342 1.48 -12.89 -6.74
N ILE A 343 1.76 -11.92 -7.61
CA ILE A 343 2.06 -12.19 -9.02
C ILE A 343 3.34 -13.03 -9.13
N ALA A 344 4.39 -12.71 -8.38
CA ALA A 344 5.58 -13.55 -8.30
C ALA A 344 5.22 -15.01 -7.94
N GLY A 345 4.37 -15.20 -6.93
CA GLY A 345 3.92 -16.53 -6.52
C GLY A 345 3.08 -17.26 -7.57
N LEU A 346 2.24 -16.55 -8.33
CA LEU A 346 1.47 -17.14 -9.42
C LEU A 346 2.39 -17.64 -10.54
N LEU A 347 3.39 -16.83 -10.93
CA LEU A 347 4.37 -17.21 -11.94
C LEU A 347 5.23 -18.39 -11.48
N GLN A 348 5.65 -18.39 -10.21
CA GLN A 348 6.40 -19.49 -9.60
C GLN A 348 5.62 -20.82 -9.64
N ALA A 349 4.33 -20.79 -9.26
CA ALA A 349 3.53 -22.01 -9.16
C ALA A 349 3.15 -22.57 -10.54
N ARG A 350 2.96 -21.72 -11.56
CA ARG A 350 2.45 -22.11 -12.89
C ARG A 350 3.09 -21.29 -14.02
N PRO A 351 4.39 -21.44 -14.29
CA PRO A 351 5.08 -20.61 -15.29
C PRO A 351 4.47 -20.76 -16.70
N GLN A 352 3.99 -21.95 -17.07
CA GLN A 352 3.36 -22.18 -18.38
C GLN A 352 2.01 -21.48 -18.53
N ALA A 353 1.30 -21.21 -17.43
CA ALA A 353 0.00 -20.52 -17.45
C ALA A 353 0.13 -19.00 -17.65
N TYR A 354 1.34 -18.45 -17.50
CA TYR A 354 1.64 -17.03 -17.56
C TYR A 354 2.71 -16.73 -18.60
N ALA A 355 2.54 -17.28 -19.80
CA ALA A 355 3.35 -16.95 -20.96
C ALA A 355 3.08 -15.52 -21.49
N SER A 356 3.92 -15.05 -22.41
CA SER A 356 3.75 -13.75 -23.06
C SER A 356 2.37 -13.62 -23.73
N GLY A 357 1.77 -12.44 -23.65
CA GLY A 357 0.44 -12.14 -24.16
C GLY A 357 -0.70 -12.55 -23.23
N GLN A 358 -0.46 -13.36 -22.19
CA GLN A 358 -1.47 -13.68 -21.19
C GLN A 358 -1.83 -12.47 -20.33
N THR A 359 -2.99 -12.52 -19.69
CA THR A 359 -3.46 -11.48 -18.76
C THR A 359 -3.72 -12.06 -17.38
N ILE A 360 -3.26 -11.36 -16.35
CA ILE A 360 -3.59 -11.63 -14.95
C ILE A 360 -4.59 -10.57 -14.48
N GLU A 361 -5.69 -10.99 -13.89
CA GLU A 361 -6.74 -10.11 -13.40
C GLU A 361 -7.01 -10.38 -11.92
N MET A 362 -7.02 -9.33 -11.09
CA MET A 362 -7.38 -9.42 -9.68
C MET A 362 -7.84 -8.06 -9.14
N GLN A 363 -8.65 -8.07 -8.08
CA GLN A 363 -8.99 -6.86 -7.34
C GLN A 363 -7.75 -6.36 -6.59
N VAL A 364 -7.47 -5.07 -6.67
CA VAL A 364 -6.37 -4.41 -5.98
C VAL A 364 -6.90 -3.22 -5.18
N ALA A 365 -6.73 -3.26 -3.87
CA ALA A 365 -7.12 -2.18 -2.98
C ALA A 365 -5.97 -1.20 -2.71
N GLY A 366 -6.26 0.09 -2.87
CA GLY A 366 -5.48 1.20 -2.32
C GLY A 366 -5.97 1.58 -0.92
N THR A 367 -5.74 2.83 -0.53
CA THR A 367 -6.20 3.36 0.77
C THR A 367 -7.61 3.95 0.74
N GLY A 368 -8.28 3.95 -0.41
CA GLY A 368 -9.64 4.48 -0.58
C GLY A 368 -10.39 3.96 -1.80
N ASP A 369 -9.84 2.95 -2.47
CA ASP A 369 -10.35 2.38 -3.72
C ASP A 369 -10.03 0.88 -3.75
N ALA A 370 -10.86 0.08 -4.43
CA ALA A 370 -10.61 -1.34 -4.66
C ALA A 370 -11.13 -1.76 -6.04
N ASP A 371 -10.23 -1.68 -7.02
CA ASP A 371 -10.55 -1.85 -8.43
C ASP A 371 -9.99 -3.16 -9.00
N ILE A 372 -10.65 -3.71 -10.02
CA ILE A 372 -10.06 -4.80 -10.81
C ILE A 372 -8.91 -4.25 -11.64
N TRP A 373 -7.72 -4.83 -11.48
CA TRP A 373 -6.55 -4.51 -12.29
C TRP A 373 -6.25 -5.68 -13.24
N ARG A 374 -5.85 -5.35 -14.47
CA ARG A 374 -5.45 -6.31 -15.51
C ARG A 374 -4.00 -6.09 -15.88
N PHE A 375 -3.18 -7.10 -15.74
CA PHE A 375 -1.76 -7.08 -16.09
C PHE A 375 -1.51 -7.91 -17.34
N LYS A 376 -0.98 -7.29 -18.38
CA LYS A 376 -0.48 -8.02 -19.55
C LYS A 376 0.91 -8.56 -19.23
N VAL A 377 1.10 -9.85 -19.44
CA VAL A 377 2.40 -10.51 -19.36
C VAL A 377 3.16 -10.25 -20.65
N GLY A 378 4.34 -9.65 -20.54
CA GLY A 378 5.26 -9.42 -21.65
C GLY A 378 6.23 -10.57 -21.88
N ASP A 379 7.12 -10.36 -22.84
CA ASP A 379 8.22 -11.27 -23.13
C ASP A 379 9.29 -11.22 -22.04
N GLU A 380 10.11 -12.28 -22.01
CA GLU A 380 11.34 -12.25 -21.23
C GLU A 380 12.41 -11.47 -21.99
N SER A 381 13.16 -10.65 -21.26
CA SER A 381 14.25 -9.85 -21.79
C SER A 381 15.39 -9.77 -20.77
N THR A 382 16.56 -9.31 -21.22
CA THR A 382 17.66 -8.98 -20.31
C THR A 382 17.54 -7.51 -19.94
N LEU A 383 17.62 -7.22 -18.63
CA LEU A 383 17.56 -5.87 -18.09
C LEU A 383 18.84 -5.57 -17.32
N ALA A 384 19.51 -4.48 -17.68
CA ALA A 384 20.60 -3.92 -16.90
C ALA A 384 20.02 -3.16 -15.70
N LEU A 385 20.45 -3.53 -14.50
CA LEU A 385 20.10 -2.90 -13.22
C LEU A 385 21.38 -2.52 -12.48
N PRO A 386 21.30 -1.63 -11.46
CA PRO A 386 22.47 -1.38 -10.61
C PRO A 386 22.98 -2.65 -9.89
N ALA A 387 22.10 -3.63 -9.64
CA ALA A 387 22.48 -4.95 -9.11
C ALA A 387 23.17 -5.88 -10.12
N GLY A 388 23.28 -5.51 -11.39
CA GLY A 388 23.80 -6.33 -12.49
C GLY A 388 22.77 -6.60 -13.58
N GLU A 389 23.20 -7.28 -14.65
CA GLU A 389 22.30 -7.74 -15.71
C GLU A 389 21.57 -9.03 -15.29
N MET A 390 20.27 -9.09 -15.55
CA MET A 390 19.48 -10.29 -15.27
C MET A 390 18.32 -10.45 -16.25
N ARG A 391 17.86 -11.70 -16.40
CA ARG A 391 16.66 -12.01 -17.15
C ARG A 391 15.44 -11.56 -16.34
N VAL A 392 14.50 -10.92 -17.01
CA VAL A 392 13.28 -10.44 -16.40
C VAL A 392 12.10 -10.70 -17.31
N ARG A 393 10.93 -10.89 -16.70
CA ARG A 393 9.63 -10.85 -17.37
C ARG A 393 8.93 -9.57 -16.97
N GLN A 394 8.57 -8.74 -17.95
CA GLN A 394 7.83 -7.51 -17.70
C GLN A 394 6.33 -7.80 -17.62
N LEU A 395 5.64 -7.17 -16.67
CA LEU A 395 4.19 -7.09 -16.64
C LEU A 395 3.76 -5.62 -16.58
N VAL A 396 2.73 -5.29 -17.35
CA VAL A 396 2.22 -3.92 -17.46
C VAL A 396 0.73 -3.93 -17.13
N ARG A 397 0.33 -3.07 -16.20
CA ARG A 397 -1.10 -2.81 -15.93
C ARG A 397 -1.72 -2.13 -17.14
N LEU A 398 -2.78 -2.72 -17.67
CA LEU A 398 -3.59 -2.13 -18.73
C LEU A 398 -4.47 -1.01 -18.14
N PRO A 399 -4.46 0.21 -18.73
CA PRO A 399 -5.30 1.31 -18.27
C PRO A 399 -6.79 0.96 -18.51
N ARG A 400 -7.65 1.34 -17.57
CA ARG A 400 -9.12 1.17 -17.71
C ARG A 400 -9.81 2.41 -18.22
N LYS A 401 -9.24 3.59 -17.94
CA LYS A 401 -9.74 4.90 -18.30
C LYS A 401 -8.59 5.79 -18.75
N GLU A 402 -8.91 6.86 -19.44
CA GLU A 402 -7.99 7.97 -19.62
C GLU A 402 -7.55 8.47 -18.23
N PHE A 403 -6.27 8.74 -18.04
CA PHE A 403 -5.66 9.15 -16.76
C PHE A 403 -5.60 8.08 -15.64
N ASP A 404 -5.71 6.79 -15.98
CA ASP A 404 -5.37 5.73 -15.03
C ASP A 404 -3.87 5.75 -14.66
N SER A 405 -3.55 5.37 -13.42
CA SER A 405 -2.16 5.12 -13.03
C SER A 405 -1.61 3.89 -13.77
N THR A 406 -0.38 4.03 -14.29
CA THR A 406 0.35 2.93 -14.91
C THR A 406 1.24 2.26 -13.86
N VAL A 407 1.25 0.93 -13.87
CA VAL A 407 2.14 0.11 -13.05
C VAL A 407 2.85 -0.86 -13.97
N GLU A 408 4.18 -0.79 -13.95
CA GLU A 408 5.06 -1.72 -14.64
C GLU A 408 5.93 -2.43 -13.62
N MET A 409 6.07 -3.75 -13.75
CA MET A 409 6.96 -4.55 -12.91
C MET A 409 7.80 -5.47 -13.77
N TRP A 410 9.07 -5.64 -13.38
CA TRP A 410 9.99 -6.59 -13.99
C TRP A 410 10.34 -7.62 -12.93
N LEU A 411 10.01 -8.88 -13.21
CA LEU A 411 10.15 -10.00 -12.29
C LEU A 411 11.28 -10.91 -12.77
N ALA A 412 12.27 -11.20 -11.92
CA ALA A 412 13.41 -12.03 -12.29
C ALA A 412 13.15 -13.52 -11.97
N PRO A 413 13.00 -14.42 -12.97
CA PRO A 413 12.75 -15.84 -12.73
C PRO A 413 13.78 -16.51 -11.83
N GLU A 414 15.06 -16.16 -11.99
CA GLU A 414 16.18 -16.71 -11.22
C GLU A 414 16.11 -16.33 -9.73
N LEU A 415 15.38 -15.28 -9.39
CA LEU A 415 15.15 -14.80 -8.03
C LEU A 415 13.71 -15.08 -7.58
N GLN A 416 13.16 -16.25 -7.94
CA GLN A 416 11.80 -16.64 -7.56
C GLN A 416 10.73 -15.64 -8.02
N HIS A 417 10.93 -15.02 -9.19
CA HIS A 417 10.10 -13.94 -9.73
C HIS A 417 9.99 -12.71 -8.82
N LEU A 418 10.98 -12.45 -7.96
CA LEU A 418 11.02 -11.23 -7.16
C LEU A 418 11.00 -9.97 -8.06
N PRO A 419 10.35 -8.87 -7.62
CA PRO A 419 10.25 -7.64 -8.39
C PRO A 419 11.57 -6.89 -8.36
N VAL A 420 12.37 -7.00 -9.42
CA VAL A 420 13.69 -6.37 -9.52
C VAL A 420 13.64 -4.95 -10.08
N ARG A 421 12.50 -4.58 -10.68
CA ARG A 421 12.16 -3.19 -10.99
C ARG A 421 10.67 -2.95 -10.85
N LEU A 422 10.31 -1.81 -10.29
CA LEU A 422 8.92 -1.34 -10.17
C LEU A 422 8.84 0.11 -10.64
N ARG A 423 8.02 0.37 -11.65
CA ARG A 423 7.76 1.72 -12.14
C ARG A 423 6.28 2.04 -12.01
N VAL A 424 5.98 3.10 -11.27
CA VAL A 424 4.63 3.61 -11.09
C VAL A 424 4.56 5.02 -11.66
N THR A 425 3.58 5.25 -12.54
CA THR A 425 3.26 6.58 -13.07
C THR A 425 1.83 6.91 -12.65
N GLN A 426 1.66 8.00 -11.90
CA GLN A 426 0.36 8.48 -11.45
C GLN A 426 -0.36 9.26 -12.56
N ALA A 427 -1.67 9.43 -12.41
CA ALA A 427 -2.49 10.28 -13.28
C ALA A 427 -1.94 11.71 -13.41
N SER A 428 -1.32 12.23 -12.35
CA SER A 428 -0.66 13.54 -12.30
C SER A 428 0.60 13.64 -13.16
N GLY A 429 1.11 12.51 -13.68
CA GLY A 429 2.42 12.41 -14.32
C GLY A 429 3.57 12.22 -13.33
N ASP A 430 3.30 12.15 -12.02
CA ASP A 430 4.34 11.82 -11.04
C ASP A 430 4.83 10.38 -11.25
N VAL A 431 6.14 10.19 -11.21
CA VAL A 431 6.79 8.89 -11.48
C VAL A 431 7.67 8.50 -10.29
N ALA A 432 7.64 7.21 -9.96
CA ALA A 432 8.65 6.55 -9.15
C ALA A 432 9.13 5.29 -9.89
N ASP A 433 10.43 5.19 -10.16
CA ASP A 433 11.10 4.05 -10.78
C ASP A 433 12.12 3.49 -9.80
N GLN A 434 11.84 2.30 -9.28
CA GLN A 434 12.63 1.58 -8.28
C GLN A 434 13.37 0.46 -8.99
N GLN A 435 14.70 0.48 -8.96
CA GLN A 435 15.56 -0.54 -9.60
C GLN A 435 16.40 -1.22 -8.54
N LEU A 436 16.47 -2.55 -8.56
CA LEU A 436 17.24 -3.33 -7.58
C LEU A 436 18.69 -2.85 -7.53
N SER A 437 19.15 -2.45 -6.35
CA SER A 437 20.47 -1.84 -6.18
C SER A 437 21.58 -2.84 -5.91
N ARG A 438 21.25 -3.98 -5.32
CA ARG A 438 22.17 -5.08 -5.01
C ARG A 438 21.45 -6.42 -5.00
N MET A 439 22.18 -7.50 -5.22
CA MET A 439 21.64 -8.85 -5.10
C MET A 439 21.22 -9.15 -3.64
N PRO A 440 20.06 -9.81 -3.43
CA PRO A 440 19.52 -10.13 -2.10
C PRO A 440 20.24 -11.24 -1.35
#